data_AF-A0A2P8HYW0-F1
#
_entry.id   AF-A0A2P8HYW0-F1
#
_cell.length_a   1.000
_cell.length_b   1.000
_cell.length_c   1.000
_cell.angle_alpha   90.00
_cell.angle_beta   90.00
_cell.angle_gamma   90.00
#
_symmetry.space_group_name_H-M   'P 1'
#
loop_
_entity.id
_entity.type
_entity.pdbx_description
1 polymer ?
#
loop_
_entity_poly.entity_id
_entity_poly.type
_entity_poly.pdbx_seq_one_letter_code
_entity_poly.pdbx_strand_id
1 'polypeptide(L)'
;MTYKHPKTVGDLIAALSGYDPATPLRIAAQPGYPMEHLLARVVCTPDDAESWGVRPTDPPVVWLGTGEQVGYLPAIAADALGWSA
;
A
#
# COMPACT_ATOMS: atom_id res chain seq x y z
N MET A 1 15.33 7.43 -12.51
CA MET A 1 14.67 8.16 -11.42
C MET A 1 14.78 7.30 -10.18
N THR A 2 15.23 7.84 -9.05
CA THR A 2 15.31 7.07 -7.80
C THR A 2 13.93 7.07 -7.16
N TYR A 3 13.23 5.94 -7.19
CA TYR A 3 11.98 5.78 -6.46
C TYR A 3 12.27 5.74 -4.96
N LYS A 4 11.83 6.76 -4.23
CA LYS A 4 11.93 6.76 -2.76
C LYS A 4 10.83 5.86 -2.22
N HIS A 5 11.20 4.83 -1.46
CA HIS A 5 10.22 4.01 -0.74
C HIS A 5 9.45 4.87 0.26
N PRO A 6 8.11 4.96 0.17
CA PRO A 6 7.30 5.65 1.17
C PRO A 6 7.45 4.92 2.51
N LYS A 7 7.77 5.66 3.58
CA LYS A 7 7.92 5.10 4.94
C LYS A 7 6.86 5.60 5.91
N THR A 8 6.15 6.66 5.53
CA THR A 8 5.11 7.31 6.34
C THR A 8 3.87 7.57 5.50
N VAL A 9 2.75 7.85 6.15
CA VAL A 9 1.52 8.30 5.49
C VAL A 9 1.78 9.58 4.67
N GLY A 10 2.58 10.51 5.20
CA GLY A 10 2.95 11.74 4.50
C GLY A 10 3.75 11.49 3.22
N ASP A 11 4.72 10.57 3.24
CA ASP A 11 5.46 10.18 2.02
C ASP A 11 4.50 9.59 0.97
N LEU A 12 3.55 8.74 1.39
CA LEU A 12 2.57 8.13 0.48
C LEU A 12 1.62 9.17 -0.12
N ILE A 13 1.10 10.10 0.69
CA ILE A 13 0.26 11.20 0.21
C ILE A 13 1.03 12.04 -0.80
N ALA A 14 2.27 12.44 -0.49
CA ALA A 14 3.09 13.23 -1.40
C ALA A 14 3.34 12.53 -2.74
N ALA A 15 3.58 11.21 -2.71
CA ALA A 15 3.73 10.41 -3.92
C ALA A 15 2.44 10.34 -4.75
N LEU A 16 1.28 10.19 -4.10
CA LEU A 16 -0.01 10.07 -4.78
C LEU A 16 -0.56 11.43 -5.29
N SER A 17 -0.19 12.54 -4.65
CA SER A 17 -0.71 13.88 -4.96
C SER A 17 -0.36 14.39 -6.36
N GLY A 18 0.57 13.73 -7.06
CA GLY A 18 0.93 14.06 -8.44
C GLY A 18 -0.01 13.44 -9.49
N TYR A 19 -0.90 12.52 -9.11
CA TYR A 19 -1.81 11.83 -10.03
C TYR A 19 -3.23 12.41 -9.96
N ASP A 20 -4.04 12.17 -11.00
CA ASP A 20 -5.46 12.51 -10.99
C ASP A 20 -6.18 11.72 -9.87
N PRO A 21 -6.87 12.39 -8.92
CA PRO A 21 -7.60 11.74 -7.83
C PRO A 21 -8.66 10.71 -8.26
N ALA A 22 -9.15 10.77 -9.50
CA ALA A 22 -10.09 9.80 -10.05
C ALA A 22 -9.42 8.54 -10.62
N THR A 23 -8.09 8.50 -10.67
CA THR A 23 -7.34 7.35 -11.21
C THR A 23 -7.53 6.13 -10.30
N PRO A 24 -7.90 4.95 -10.85
CA PRO A 24 -8.02 3.73 -10.07
C PRO A 24 -6.71 3.33 -9.38
N LEU A 25 -6.77 3.00 -8.09
CA LEU A 25 -5.65 2.53 -7.27
C LEU A 25 -5.69 1.01 -7.07
N ARG A 26 -4.55 0.34 -7.23
CA ARG A 26 -4.37 -1.12 -7.05
C ARG A 26 -3.09 -1.41 -6.26
N ILE A 27 -3.03 -2.56 -5.59
CA ILE A 27 -1.81 -3.08 -4.95
C ILE A 27 -1.16 -4.11 -5.88
N ALA A 28 0.12 -3.90 -6.20
CA ALA A 28 0.93 -4.87 -6.93
C ALA A 28 1.69 -5.74 -5.93
N ALA A 29 1.77 -7.06 -6.18
CA ALA A 29 2.57 -7.99 -5.39
C ALA A 29 3.26 -9.04 -6.28
N GLN A 30 4.44 -9.53 -5.88
CA GLN A 30 5.16 -10.60 -6.58
C GLN A 30 5.55 -11.74 -5.62
N PRO A 31 4.58 -12.55 -5.16
CA PRO A 31 4.88 -13.76 -4.38
C PRO A 31 5.49 -14.91 -5.22
N GLY A 32 5.50 -14.76 -6.56
CA GLY A 32 6.11 -15.69 -7.52
C GLY A 32 5.93 -15.24 -8.98
N TYR A 33 4.79 -14.58 -9.26
CA TYR A 33 4.53 -13.85 -10.50
C TYR A 33 3.92 -12.47 -10.17
N PRO A 34 4.08 -11.44 -11.02
CA PRO A 34 3.45 -10.15 -10.85
C PRO A 34 1.91 -10.25 -10.87
N MET A 35 1.27 -9.87 -9.76
CA MET A 35 -0.18 -9.88 -9.59
C MET A 35 -0.69 -8.49 -9.18
N GLU A 36 -1.91 -8.17 -9.60
CA GLU A 36 -2.64 -7.00 -9.10
C GLU A 36 -3.80 -7.40 -8.18
N HIS A 37 -3.96 -6.61 -7.12
CA HIS A 37 -4.97 -6.79 -6.08
C HIS A 37 -5.72 -5.48 -5.85
N LEU A 38 -6.96 -5.59 -5.39
CA LEU A 38 -7.67 -4.45 -4.82
C LEU A 38 -6.98 -3.96 -3.54
N LEU A 39 -6.97 -2.64 -3.32
CA LEU A 39 -6.78 -2.10 -1.98
C LEU A 39 -8.14 -2.16 -1.27
N ALA A 40 -8.27 -3.02 -0.27
CA ALA A 40 -9.55 -3.26 0.39
C ALA A 40 -9.73 -2.44 1.67
N ARG A 41 -8.65 -2.22 2.43
CA ARG A 41 -8.72 -1.52 3.72
C ARG A 41 -7.50 -0.65 4.00
N VAL A 42 -7.74 0.42 4.75
CA VAL A 42 -6.72 1.24 5.41
C VAL A 42 -7.08 1.25 6.89
N VAL A 43 -6.17 0.80 7.75
CA VAL A 43 -6.40 0.67 9.20
C VAL A 43 -5.18 1.21 9.94
N CYS A 44 -5.37 1.96 11.03
CA CYS A 44 -4.28 2.38 11.90
C CYS A 44 -4.19 1.43 13.10
N THR A 45 -2.99 1.11 13.59
CA THR A 45 -2.81 0.40 14.87
C THR A 45 -1.74 1.05 15.73
N PRO A 46 -1.89 1.10 17.06
CA PRO A 46 -3.15 0.85 17.75
C PRO A 46 -4.12 2.00 17.41
N ASP A 47 -5.23 1.70 16.71
CA ASP A 47 -6.36 2.63 16.58
C ASP A 47 -7.16 2.64 17.89
N ASP A 48 -6.97 1.60 18.70
CA ASP A 48 -7.84 1.21 19.80
C ASP A 48 -7.06 0.75 21.03
N ALA A 49 -7.63 1.14 22.17
CA ALA A 49 -7.30 0.68 23.49
C ALA A 49 -7.51 -0.84 23.59
N GLU A 50 -6.48 -1.65 23.30
CA GLU A 50 -6.50 -3.11 23.51
C GLU A 50 -6.79 -3.54 24.96
N SER A 51 -6.97 -2.60 25.88
CA SER A 51 -7.60 -2.88 27.16
C SER A 51 -8.40 -1.66 27.58
N TRP A 52 -9.63 -1.90 28.04
CA TRP A 52 -10.33 -0.96 28.93
C TRP A 52 -9.34 -0.49 30.01
N GLY A 53 -8.79 0.71 29.86
CA GLY A 53 -7.88 1.35 30.83
C GLY A 53 -6.37 1.28 30.58
N VAL A 54 -5.84 0.64 29.50
CA VAL A 54 -4.38 0.66 29.22
C VAL A 54 -4.08 1.60 28.06
N ARG A 55 -3.16 2.54 28.26
CA ARG A 55 -2.67 3.41 27.18
C ARG A 55 -1.82 2.58 26.21
N PRO A 56 -2.01 2.71 24.89
CA PRO A 56 -1.13 2.06 23.93
C PRO A 56 0.32 2.50 24.11
N THR A 57 1.26 1.55 24.06
CA THR A 57 2.70 1.81 24.24
C THR A 57 3.46 1.95 22.93
N ASP A 58 2.91 1.42 21.83
CA ASP A 58 3.56 1.43 20.53
C ASP A 58 3.13 2.63 19.67
N PRO A 59 4.02 3.16 18.81
CA PRO A 59 3.66 4.20 17.85
C PRO A 59 2.60 3.71 16.85
N PRO A 60 1.73 4.61 16.35
CA PRO A 60 0.75 4.25 15.34
C PRO A 60 1.41 3.81 14.03
N VAL A 61 0.85 2.77 13.41
CA VAL A 61 1.22 2.21 12.11
C VAL A 61 -0.02 2.13 11.25
N VAL A 62 0.04 2.65 10.02
CA VAL A 62 -1.05 2.50 9.04
C VAL A 62 -0.78 1.30 8.14
N TRP A 63 -1.74 0.38 8.11
CA TRP A 63 -1.73 -0.82 7.29
C TRP A 63 -2.61 -0.65 6.06
N LEU A 64 -2.12 -1.13 4.92
CA LEU A 64 -2.87 -1.24 3.67
C LEU A 64 -3.21 -2.72 3.45
N GLY A 65 -4.47 -3.08 3.68
CA GLY A 65 -4.95 -4.45 3.52
C GLY A 65 -5.31 -4.74 2.05
N THR A 66 -4.72 -5.79 1.49
CA THR A 66 -5.05 -6.28 0.14
C THR A 66 -6.40 -7.01 0.13
N GLY A 67 -7.16 -6.80 -0.94
CA GLY A 67 -8.40 -7.52 -1.23
C GLY A 67 -8.20 -8.64 -2.25
N GLU A 68 -9.28 -8.95 -2.98
CA GLU A 68 -9.27 -9.96 -4.04
C GLU A 68 -8.18 -9.67 -5.09
N GLN A 69 -7.57 -10.75 -5.57
CA GLN A 69 -6.72 -10.71 -6.76
C GLN A 69 -7.60 -10.44 -7.98
N VAL A 70 -7.18 -9.50 -8.81
CA VAL A 70 -7.91 -9.12 -10.02
C VAL A 70 -7.36 -9.86 -11.23
N GLY A 71 -6.04 -10.02 -11.29
CA GLY A 71 -5.36 -10.72 -12.37
C GLY A 71 -3.85 -10.57 -12.31
N TYR A 72 -3.21 -10.84 -13.44
CA TYR A 72 -1.79 -10.56 -13.64
C TYR A 72 -1.56 -9.05 -13.71
N LEU A 73 -0.46 -8.60 -13.13
CA LEU A 73 -0.06 -7.21 -13.25
C LEU A 73 0.33 -6.92 -14.72
N PRO A 74 -0.10 -5.78 -15.31
CA PRO A 74 0.33 -5.39 -16.65
C PRO A 74 1.85 -5.30 -16.75
N ALA A 75 2.41 -5.77 -17.88
CA ALA A 75 3.86 -5.81 -18.09
C ALA A 75 4.54 -4.43 -17.88
N ILE A 76 3.94 -3.35 -18.40
CA ILE A 76 4.46 -1.99 -18.21
C ILE A 76 4.57 -1.58 -16.73
N ALA A 77 3.66 -2.06 -15.88
CA ALA A 77 3.70 -1.81 -14.45
C ALA A 77 4.76 -2.69 -13.77
N ALA A 78 4.91 -3.95 -14.19
CA ALA A 78 5.98 -4.82 -13.73
C ALA A 78 7.37 -4.25 -14.08
N ASP A 79 7.56 -3.78 -15.32
CA ASP A 79 8.80 -3.12 -15.77
C ASP A 79 9.10 -1.87 -14.95
N ALA A 80 8.10 -1.01 -14.73
CA ALA A 80 8.25 0.22 -13.93
C ALA A 80 8.62 -0.06 -12.47
N LEU A 81 8.17 -1.20 -11.92
CA LEU A 81 8.51 -1.68 -10.58
C LEU A 81 9.85 -2.45 -10.54
N GLY A 82 10.49 -2.70 -11.68
CA GLY A 82 11.73 -3.46 -11.79
C GLY A 82 11.54 -4.96 -11.54
N TRP A 83 10.35 -5.48 -11.83
CA TRP A 83 9.94 -6.87 -11.61
C TRP A 83 10.04 -7.73 -12.87
N SER A 84 10.22 -7.07 -14.01
CA SER A 84 10.56 -7.71 -15.27
C SER A 84 11.97 -8.30 -15.19
N ALA A 85 12.05 -9.61 -15.44
CA ALA A 85 13.29 -10.38 -15.50
C ALA A 85 14.25 -9.90 -16.59
#